data_AF-A0ABD6IIY3-F1
#
_entry.id   AF-A0ABD6IIY3-F1
#
_cell.length_a   1.000
_cell.length_b   1.000
_cell.length_c   1.000
_cell.angle_alpha   90.00
_cell.angle_beta   90.00
_cell.angle_gamma   90.00
#
_symmetry.space_group_name_H-M   'P 1'
#
loop_
_entity.id
_entity.type
_entity.pdbx_description
1 polymer ?
#
loop_
_entity_poly.entity_id
_entity_poly.type
_entity_poly.pdbx_seq_one_letter_code
_entity_poly.pdbx_strand_id
1 'polypeptide(L)'
;TLAVAATPRRGPLARGACALLGRVARLLLGACREHAAQMERGVAAAAAERAQTVDYGLRIVAQEQVGLAYAGWDRLLTRVALPAWRMGRWPSRLDAGVVAALTELSRRDRLAEGFTSRLGERPACDLLEEPGSVDEATSLLAARLFHGGPAGPRADWAPVDWQSYPEEVVDRTWRADAARLHRVLDSLGTRPARHTGAPTLARVLDHLTEPTDPDPAPGPTDPADDATGHNEREATGDPGDPGGPARTAPGTALVPAHTGADTFPDHPATAGDRGADEHDEHDEHDERDEDGEDEDPGTERSALLAAGLSAEVAREENAVPRGATAAGQSPPCTLWDGGALPLVPLQPPRTPRELLTDHVTAMVCCAAVDTAGAVPALDWLDGPSLLLHGERAADLTPRVLSLIEEGDPGPLRDWLAAAGIRPEKPIRLV
;
A
#
# COMPACT_ATOMS: atom_id res chain seq x y z
N THR A 1 10.45 -24.21 -11.90
CA THR A 1 11.90 -24.57 -11.93
C THR A 1 12.72 -23.30 -12.07
N LEU A 2 13.25 -22.76 -10.97
CA LEU A 2 13.89 -21.43 -10.97
C LEU A 2 15.38 -21.49 -11.38
N ALA A 3 15.80 -20.50 -12.16
CA ALA A 3 17.14 -20.44 -12.75
C ALA A 3 18.21 -20.05 -11.71
N VAL A 4 19.11 -20.99 -11.39
CA VAL A 4 20.31 -20.69 -10.60
C VAL A 4 21.26 -19.82 -11.42
N ALA A 5 21.51 -18.60 -10.95
CA ALA A 5 22.48 -17.69 -11.56
C ALA A 5 23.84 -18.38 -11.73
N ALA A 6 24.35 -18.39 -12.97
CA ALA A 6 25.53 -19.14 -13.33
C ALA A 6 26.81 -18.50 -12.75
N THR A 7 27.21 -18.96 -11.55
CA THR A 7 28.53 -18.66 -11.00
C THR A 7 29.65 -18.98 -12.00
N PRO A 8 30.76 -18.21 -12.02
CA PRO A 8 31.85 -18.44 -12.97
C PRO A 8 32.34 -19.88 -12.89
N ARG A 9 32.54 -20.49 -14.07
CA ARG A 9 32.55 -21.93 -14.36
C ARG A 9 33.61 -22.72 -13.56
N ARG A 10 33.34 -22.96 -12.27
CA ARG A 10 34.17 -23.78 -11.38
C ARG A 10 34.38 -25.17 -12.00
N GLY A 11 35.64 -25.54 -12.19
CA GLY A 11 36.03 -26.77 -12.89
C GLY A 11 35.51 -28.06 -12.22
N PRO A 12 35.57 -29.21 -12.91
CA PRO A 12 35.01 -30.47 -12.42
C PRO A 12 35.59 -30.90 -11.06
N LEU A 13 36.88 -30.60 -10.81
CA LEU A 13 37.54 -30.85 -9.53
C LEU A 13 36.93 -30.02 -8.37
N ALA A 14 36.60 -28.75 -8.62
CA ALA A 14 35.95 -27.90 -7.62
C ALA A 14 34.52 -28.36 -7.30
N ARG A 15 33.79 -28.88 -8.30
CA ARG A 15 32.48 -29.53 -8.07
C ARG A 15 32.62 -30.81 -7.24
N GLY A 16 33.62 -31.64 -7.52
CA GLY A 16 33.94 -32.84 -6.74
C GLY A 16 34.28 -32.51 -5.28
N ALA A 17 35.13 -31.49 -5.06
CA ALA A 17 35.46 -31.01 -3.72
C ALA A 17 34.22 -30.48 -2.96
N CYS A 18 33.38 -29.65 -3.60
CA CYS A 18 32.13 -29.18 -3.00
C CYS A 18 31.16 -30.33 -2.66
N ALA A 19 31.08 -31.35 -3.53
CA ALA A 19 30.25 -32.54 -3.27
C ALA A 19 30.76 -33.39 -2.09
N LEU A 20 32.09 -33.49 -1.94
CA LEU A 20 32.72 -34.15 -0.79
C LEU A 20 32.45 -33.37 0.52
N LEU A 21 32.69 -32.06 0.51
CA LEU A 21 32.34 -31.15 1.63
C LEU A 21 30.86 -31.26 2.00
N GLY A 22 29.96 -31.28 1.02
CA GLY A 22 28.53 -31.47 1.24
C GLY A 22 28.13 -32.87 1.74
N ARG A 23 28.98 -33.91 1.58
CA ARG A 23 28.80 -35.21 2.25
C ARG A 23 29.31 -35.17 3.69
N VAL A 24 30.49 -34.59 3.92
CA VAL A 24 31.06 -34.44 5.26
C VAL A 24 30.15 -33.58 6.15
N ALA A 25 29.65 -32.45 5.64
CA ALA A 25 28.69 -31.61 6.35
C ALA A 25 27.40 -32.37 6.70
N ARG A 26 26.86 -33.18 5.79
CA ARG A 26 25.67 -34.03 6.08
C ARG A 26 25.94 -35.12 7.11
N LEU A 27 27.14 -35.70 7.14
CA LEU A 27 27.54 -36.67 8.18
C LEU A 27 27.68 -35.98 9.55
N LEU A 28 28.32 -34.81 9.60
CA LEU A 28 28.49 -34.03 10.83
C LEU A 28 27.13 -33.55 11.37
N LEU A 29 26.27 -32.98 10.53
CA LEU A 29 24.89 -32.64 10.89
C LEU A 29 24.11 -33.89 11.34
N GLY A 30 24.26 -35.00 10.63
CA GLY A 30 23.65 -36.28 10.94
C GLY A 30 24.02 -36.82 12.32
N ALA A 31 25.27 -36.62 12.76
CA ALA A 31 25.78 -36.96 14.09
C ALA A 31 25.42 -35.92 15.18
N CYS A 32 25.30 -34.65 14.80
CA CYS A 32 24.86 -33.58 15.71
C CYS A 32 23.35 -33.64 16.01
N ARG A 33 22.54 -34.34 15.20
CA ARG A 33 21.08 -34.44 15.42
C ARG A 33 20.67 -34.86 16.83
N GLU A 34 21.34 -35.83 17.43
CA GLU A 34 21.00 -36.26 18.80
C GLU A 34 21.30 -35.14 19.82
N HIS A 35 22.43 -34.45 19.67
CA HIS A 35 22.79 -33.31 20.51
C HIS A 35 21.82 -32.13 20.31
N ALA A 36 21.40 -31.85 19.07
CA ALA A 36 20.37 -30.85 18.77
C ALA A 36 19.03 -31.22 19.41
N ALA A 37 18.57 -32.47 19.25
CA ALA A 37 17.35 -32.96 19.90
C ALA A 37 17.45 -32.98 21.43
N GLN A 38 18.65 -33.11 22.01
CA GLN A 38 18.88 -32.96 23.45
C GLN A 38 18.83 -31.48 23.87
N MET A 39 19.37 -30.56 23.07
CA MET A 39 19.23 -29.12 23.30
C MET A 39 17.78 -28.66 23.19
N GLU A 40 17.03 -29.11 22.17
CA GLU A 40 15.59 -28.85 22.01
C GLU A 40 14.81 -29.37 23.22
N ARG A 41 15.07 -30.60 23.67
CA ARG A 41 14.48 -31.14 24.91
C ARG A 41 14.87 -30.33 26.15
N GLY A 42 16.10 -29.85 26.23
CA GLY A 42 16.57 -29.00 27.33
C GLY A 42 15.92 -27.62 27.36
N VAL A 43 15.77 -26.98 26.20
CA VAL A 43 15.04 -25.72 26.04
C VAL A 43 13.57 -25.91 26.35
N ALA A 44 12.94 -26.98 25.85
CA ALA A 44 11.56 -27.32 26.16
C ALA A 44 11.34 -27.60 27.65
N ALA A 45 12.28 -28.28 28.32
CA ALA A 45 12.22 -28.54 29.76
C ALA A 45 12.39 -27.25 30.58
N ALA A 46 13.36 -26.40 30.26
CA ALA A 46 13.56 -25.11 30.93
C ALA A 46 12.40 -24.13 30.68
N ALA A 47 11.81 -24.15 29.48
CA ALA A 47 10.59 -23.40 29.16
C ALA A 47 9.38 -23.95 29.92
N ALA A 48 9.25 -25.27 30.07
CA ALA A 48 8.18 -25.90 30.85
C ALA A 48 8.31 -25.62 32.35
N GLU A 49 9.53 -25.65 32.91
CA GLU A 49 9.80 -25.29 34.32
C GLU A 49 9.44 -23.82 34.59
N ARG A 50 9.85 -22.89 33.71
CA ARG A 50 9.43 -21.48 33.78
C ARG A 50 7.91 -21.35 33.65
N ALA A 51 7.30 -22.00 32.66
CA ALA A 51 5.85 -21.96 32.44
C ALA A 51 5.03 -22.61 33.56
N GLN A 52 5.62 -23.50 34.37
CA GLN A 52 4.98 -24.07 35.56
C GLN A 52 4.76 -23.04 36.67
N THR A 53 5.54 -21.95 36.68
CA THR A 53 5.32 -20.81 37.59
C THR A 53 4.22 -19.85 37.11
N VAL A 54 3.77 -19.99 35.85
CA VAL A 54 2.70 -19.18 35.27
C VAL A 54 1.34 -19.84 35.51
N ASP A 55 0.42 -19.06 36.07
CA ASP A 55 -0.95 -19.49 36.35
C ASP A 55 -1.62 -20.13 35.12
N TYR A 56 -2.39 -21.20 35.36
CA TYR A 56 -3.01 -21.96 34.28
C TYR A 56 -4.03 -21.13 33.48
N GLY A 57 -4.78 -20.25 34.14
CA GLY A 57 -5.71 -19.33 33.46
C GLY A 57 -5.00 -18.34 32.55
N LEU A 58 -3.88 -17.76 33.01
CA LEU A 58 -3.06 -16.86 32.19
C LEU A 58 -2.50 -17.56 30.94
N ARG A 59 -2.19 -18.87 31.01
CA ARG A 59 -1.74 -19.65 29.85
C ARG A 59 -2.85 -19.87 28.81
N ILE A 60 -4.10 -20.12 29.23
CA ILE A 60 -5.24 -20.24 28.31
C ILE A 60 -5.51 -18.90 27.62
N VAL A 61 -5.60 -17.80 28.38
CA VAL A 61 -5.81 -16.46 27.82
C VAL A 61 -4.69 -16.11 26.83
N ALA A 62 -3.42 -16.39 27.16
CA ALA A 62 -2.31 -16.15 26.24
C ALA A 62 -2.43 -16.95 24.92
N GLN A 63 -2.90 -18.20 24.97
CA GLN A 63 -3.13 -19.01 23.75
C GLN A 63 -4.26 -18.46 22.89
N GLU A 64 -5.36 -18.02 23.50
CA GLU A 64 -6.48 -17.37 22.79
C GLU A 64 -6.03 -16.07 22.11
N GLN A 65 -5.27 -15.22 22.82
CA GLN A 65 -4.73 -13.97 22.29
C GLN A 65 -3.75 -14.17 21.12
N VAL A 66 -2.92 -15.23 21.16
CA VAL A 66 -2.06 -15.59 20.02
C VAL A 66 -2.88 -16.05 18.81
N GLY A 67 -3.99 -16.77 19.04
CA GLY A 67 -4.94 -17.13 17.97
C GLY A 67 -5.61 -15.91 17.34
N LEU A 68 -5.99 -14.92 18.15
CA LEU A 68 -6.56 -13.64 17.69
C LEU A 68 -5.53 -12.81 16.89
N ALA A 69 -4.29 -12.74 17.37
CA ALA A 69 -3.19 -12.01 16.74
C ALA A 69 -2.94 -12.43 15.28
N TYR A 70 -3.14 -13.71 14.96
CA TYR A 70 -2.94 -14.26 13.60
C TYR A 70 -3.68 -13.48 12.51
N ALA A 71 -4.90 -13.01 12.78
CA ALA A 71 -5.70 -12.25 11.82
C ALA A 71 -5.18 -10.82 11.57
N GLY A 72 -4.42 -10.24 12.51
CA GLY A 72 -3.86 -8.89 12.39
C GLY A 72 -2.49 -8.85 11.70
N TRP A 73 -1.74 -9.96 11.74
CA TRP A 73 -0.37 -10.01 11.24
C TRP A 73 -0.24 -9.74 9.74
N ASP A 74 -1.06 -10.36 8.89
CA ASP A 74 -0.94 -10.19 7.43
C ASP A 74 -1.05 -8.71 7.00
N ARG A 75 -2.15 -8.04 7.35
CA ARG A 75 -2.33 -6.62 7.00
C ARG A 75 -1.25 -5.74 7.61
N LEU A 76 -0.85 -5.97 8.87
CA LEU A 76 0.22 -5.20 9.50
C LEU A 76 1.56 -5.36 8.76
N LEU A 77 1.98 -6.58 8.46
CA LEU A 77 3.26 -6.84 7.79
C LEU A 77 3.23 -6.32 6.34
N THR A 78 2.15 -6.56 5.62
CA THR A 78 2.00 -6.27 4.20
C THR A 78 1.73 -4.78 3.91
N ARG A 79 0.89 -4.11 4.70
CA ARG A 79 0.49 -2.69 4.50
C ARG A 79 1.31 -1.69 5.31
N VAL A 80 2.00 -2.11 6.38
CA VAL A 80 2.69 -1.20 7.31
C VAL A 80 4.17 -1.54 7.50
N ALA A 81 4.52 -2.77 7.85
CA ALA A 81 5.93 -3.10 8.11
C ALA A 81 6.78 -3.08 6.82
N LEU A 82 6.26 -3.61 5.72
CA LEU A 82 6.96 -3.71 4.43
C LEU A 82 7.35 -2.34 3.81
N PRO A 83 6.49 -1.31 3.80
CA PRO A 83 6.91 0.06 3.43
C PRO A 83 8.07 0.59 4.29
N ALA A 84 8.03 0.41 5.62
CA ALA A 84 9.12 0.84 6.49
C ALA A 84 10.43 0.11 6.17
N TRP A 85 10.39 -1.21 5.98
CA TRP A 85 11.58 -2.01 5.64
C TRP A 85 12.21 -1.57 4.31
N ARG A 86 11.41 -1.28 3.28
CA ARG A 86 11.91 -0.72 2.00
C ARG A 86 12.64 0.62 2.18
N MET A 87 12.33 1.39 3.23
CA MET A 87 12.97 2.67 3.57
C MET A 87 14.17 2.55 4.53
N GLY A 88 14.65 1.34 4.85
CA GLY A 88 15.70 1.14 5.86
C GLY A 88 15.21 1.43 7.28
N ARG A 89 13.91 1.28 7.53
CA ARG A 89 13.26 1.50 8.83
C ARG A 89 12.55 0.23 9.30
N TRP A 90 12.27 0.12 10.59
CA TRP A 90 11.49 -0.99 11.12
C TRP A 90 10.61 -0.53 12.29
N PRO A 91 9.32 -0.89 12.34
CA PRO A 91 8.46 -0.46 13.44
C PRO A 91 8.88 -1.13 14.75
N SER A 92 9.07 -0.35 15.81
CA SER A 92 9.65 -0.84 17.06
C SER A 92 8.64 -1.30 18.13
N ARG A 93 7.35 -1.37 17.77
CA ARG A 93 6.23 -1.86 18.61
C ARG A 93 5.18 -2.59 17.77
N LEU A 94 5.57 -3.70 17.15
CA LEU A 94 4.67 -4.50 16.31
C LEU A 94 3.45 -5.01 17.09
N ASP A 95 3.62 -5.40 18.36
CA ASP A 95 2.53 -5.76 19.27
C ASP A 95 1.40 -4.72 19.31
N ALA A 96 1.74 -3.45 19.53
CA ALA A 96 0.79 -2.33 19.53
C ALA A 96 0.17 -2.12 18.15
N GLY A 97 0.92 -2.41 17.08
CA GLY A 97 0.41 -2.38 15.71
C GLY A 97 -0.61 -3.48 15.42
N VAL A 98 -0.39 -4.70 15.90
CA VAL A 98 -1.35 -5.81 15.78
C VAL A 98 -2.64 -5.48 16.54
N VAL A 99 -2.53 -4.97 17.77
CA VAL A 99 -3.70 -4.57 18.57
C VAL A 99 -4.48 -3.44 17.88
N ALA A 100 -3.81 -2.44 17.33
CA ALA A 100 -4.45 -1.34 16.62
C ALA A 100 -5.14 -1.83 15.32
N ALA A 101 -4.50 -2.71 14.55
CA ALA A 101 -5.07 -3.32 13.36
C ALA A 101 -6.30 -4.18 13.66
N LEU A 102 -6.26 -5.01 14.71
CA LEU A 102 -7.41 -5.80 15.16
C LEU A 102 -8.55 -4.92 15.70
N THR A 103 -8.21 -3.80 16.34
CA THR A 103 -9.22 -2.83 16.82
C THR A 103 -9.92 -2.11 15.67
N GLU A 104 -9.19 -1.76 14.60
CA GLU A 104 -9.78 -1.21 13.37
C GLU A 104 -10.61 -2.28 12.63
N LEU A 105 -10.09 -3.51 12.50
CA LEU A 105 -10.79 -4.65 11.87
C LEU A 105 -12.11 -4.95 12.59
N SER A 106 -12.10 -4.98 13.93
CA SER A 106 -13.31 -5.19 14.73
C SER A 106 -14.34 -4.07 14.56
N ARG A 107 -13.92 -2.84 14.23
CA ARG A 107 -14.83 -1.71 13.97
C ARG A 107 -15.45 -1.76 12.56
N ARG A 108 -14.70 -2.20 11.54
CA ARG A 108 -15.20 -2.23 10.15
C ARG A 108 -15.93 -3.52 9.81
N ASP A 109 -15.29 -4.66 10.01
CA ASP A 109 -15.74 -5.95 9.50
C ASP A 109 -16.64 -6.71 10.50
N ARG A 110 -17.03 -6.05 11.61
CA ARG A 110 -17.86 -6.61 12.69
C ARG A 110 -17.41 -8.01 13.13
N LEU A 111 -16.13 -8.12 13.52
CA LEU A 111 -15.62 -9.30 14.23
C LEU A 111 -16.54 -9.65 15.42
N ALA A 112 -16.59 -10.94 15.77
CA ALA A 112 -17.57 -11.50 16.69
C ALA A 112 -17.72 -10.71 18.01
N GLU A 113 -18.91 -10.74 18.59
CA GLU A 113 -19.24 -9.97 19.79
C GLU A 113 -18.22 -10.19 20.93
N GLY A 114 -17.74 -9.08 21.49
CA GLY A 114 -16.74 -9.07 22.56
C GLY A 114 -15.27 -9.02 22.11
N PHE A 115 -14.95 -9.02 20.81
CA PHE A 115 -13.55 -8.91 20.34
C PHE A 115 -12.80 -7.70 20.92
N THR A 116 -13.40 -6.51 20.89
CA THR A 116 -12.82 -5.29 21.48
C THR A 116 -12.64 -5.37 23.00
N SER A 117 -13.53 -6.10 23.70
CA SER A 117 -13.39 -6.35 25.13
C SER A 117 -12.17 -7.22 25.42
N ARG A 118 -11.97 -8.30 24.64
CA ARG A 118 -10.81 -9.21 24.79
C ARG A 118 -9.49 -8.54 24.43
N LEU A 119 -9.48 -7.60 23.48
CA LEU A 119 -8.29 -6.78 23.18
C LEU A 119 -7.96 -5.78 24.30
N GLY A 120 -8.93 -5.42 25.15
CA GLY A 120 -8.74 -4.58 26.33
C GLY A 120 -8.37 -5.33 27.61
N GLU A 121 -8.31 -6.67 27.57
CA GLU A 121 -7.80 -7.49 28.67
C GLU A 121 -6.27 -7.41 28.77
N ARG A 122 -5.71 -7.91 29.88
CA ARG A 122 -4.26 -7.89 30.09
C ARG A 122 -3.55 -8.68 28.97
N PRO A 123 -2.67 -8.06 28.17
CA PRO A 123 -2.11 -8.71 26.99
C PRO A 123 -1.09 -9.80 27.38
N ALA A 124 -0.94 -10.81 26.52
CA ALA A 124 -0.03 -11.93 26.77
C ALA A 124 1.45 -11.51 26.87
N CYS A 125 1.84 -10.38 26.26
CA CYS A 125 3.19 -9.83 26.36
C CYS A 125 3.55 -9.34 27.78
N ASP A 126 2.57 -9.03 28.64
CA ASP A 126 2.81 -8.72 30.07
C ASP A 126 3.33 -9.92 30.90
N LEU A 127 3.40 -11.11 30.31
CA LEU A 127 4.04 -12.29 30.91
C LEU A 127 5.55 -12.35 30.65
N LEU A 128 6.08 -11.48 29.79
CA LEU A 128 7.50 -11.39 29.45
C LEU A 128 8.25 -10.51 30.47
N GLU A 129 9.50 -10.86 30.76
CA GLU A 129 10.37 -10.05 31.63
C GLU A 129 10.74 -8.70 30.98
N GLU A 130 10.98 -8.70 29.67
CA GLU A 130 11.32 -7.51 28.87
C GLU A 130 10.47 -7.47 27.57
N PRO A 131 9.18 -7.10 27.63
CA PRO A 131 8.29 -7.16 26.46
C PRO A 131 8.78 -6.29 25.29
N GLY A 132 9.32 -5.09 25.57
CA GLY A 132 9.85 -4.20 24.53
C GLY A 132 11.08 -4.78 23.80
N SER A 133 12.03 -5.37 24.54
CA SER A 133 13.21 -6.03 23.95
C SER A 133 12.81 -7.22 23.06
N VAL A 134 11.77 -7.97 23.47
CA VAL A 134 11.24 -9.10 22.72
C VAL A 134 10.51 -8.65 21.45
N ASP A 135 9.72 -7.58 21.51
CA ASP A 135 9.04 -7.04 20.32
C ASP A 135 10.04 -6.44 19.31
N GLU A 136 11.07 -5.72 19.76
CA GLU A 136 12.17 -5.26 18.91
C GLU A 136 12.86 -6.42 18.19
N ALA A 137 13.23 -7.46 18.93
CA ALA A 137 13.83 -8.67 18.35
C ALA A 137 12.88 -9.38 17.38
N THR A 138 11.57 -9.37 17.65
CA THR A 138 10.53 -9.95 16.78
C THR A 138 10.37 -9.15 15.50
N SER A 139 10.42 -7.83 15.56
CA SER A 139 10.33 -6.95 14.40
C SER A 139 11.53 -7.07 13.47
N LEU A 140 12.74 -7.14 14.03
CA LEU A 140 13.97 -7.43 13.27
C LEU A 140 13.97 -8.85 12.69
N LEU A 141 13.45 -9.84 13.41
CA LEU A 141 13.28 -11.20 12.90
C LEU A 141 12.29 -11.25 11.72
N ALA A 142 11.15 -10.55 11.82
CA ALA A 142 10.19 -10.43 10.72
C ALA A 142 10.83 -9.77 9.49
N ALA A 143 11.53 -8.64 9.67
CA ALA A 143 12.26 -7.97 8.59
C ALA A 143 13.30 -8.91 7.93
N ARG A 144 14.01 -9.72 8.72
CA ARG A 144 14.98 -10.70 8.22
C ARG A 144 14.33 -11.83 7.43
N LEU A 145 13.19 -12.36 7.88
CA LEU A 145 12.47 -13.48 7.24
C LEU A 145 11.78 -13.05 5.92
N PHE A 146 11.12 -11.89 5.95
CA PHE A 146 10.22 -11.45 4.88
C PHE A 146 10.82 -10.45 3.90
N HIS A 147 11.83 -9.69 4.32
CA HIS A 147 12.48 -8.66 3.50
C HIS A 147 13.99 -8.90 3.30
N GLY A 148 14.63 -9.73 4.12
CA GLY A 148 16.09 -9.90 4.12
C GLY A 148 16.82 -8.76 4.84
N GLY A 149 16.14 -8.11 5.78
CA GLY A 149 16.69 -7.09 6.67
C GLY A 149 17.83 -7.62 7.56
N PRO A 150 18.52 -6.72 8.28
CA PRO A 150 19.69 -7.06 9.08
C PRO A 150 19.32 -7.94 10.28
N ALA A 151 20.28 -8.77 10.73
CA ALA A 151 20.10 -9.63 11.91
C ALA A 151 20.11 -8.89 13.26
N GLY A 152 20.24 -7.56 13.25
CA GLY A 152 20.24 -6.68 14.41
C GLY A 152 20.29 -5.20 13.98
N PRO A 153 20.17 -4.24 14.91
CA PRO A 153 20.22 -2.81 14.59
C PRO A 153 21.54 -2.43 13.89
N ARG A 154 21.45 -1.57 12.86
CA ARG A 154 22.61 -1.02 12.15
C ARG A 154 22.43 0.48 11.92
N ALA A 155 23.51 1.19 11.63
CA ALA A 155 23.48 2.64 11.42
C ALA A 155 22.64 3.07 10.20
N ASP A 156 22.47 2.17 9.23
CA ASP A 156 21.63 2.28 8.04
C ASP A 156 20.21 1.70 8.23
N TRP A 157 19.89 1.17 9.42
CA TRP A 157 18.61 0.50 9.69
C TRP A 157 18.01 0.93 11.05
N ALA A 158 17.19 1.98 11.04
CA ALA A 158 16.73 2.67 12.26
C ALA A 158 15.31 2.28 12.69
N PRO A 159 15.01 2.23 13.99
CA PRO A 159 13.64 2.07 14.48
C PRO A 159 12.75 3.23 14.02
N VAL A 160 11.45 2.98 13.96
CA VAL A 160 10.41 4.02 13.83
C VAL A 160 9.27 3.71 14.81
N ASP A 161 8.81 4.73 15.53
CA ASP A 161 7.62 4.64 16.37
C ASP A 161 6.35 5.04 15.60
N TRP A 162 5.18 4.69 16.15
CA TRP A 162 3.90 4.90 15.47
C TRP A 162 3.44 6.36 15.36
N GLN A 163 3.97 7.29 16.16
CA GLN A 163 3.68 8.72 16.04
C GLN A 163 4.51 9.35 14.92
N SER A 164 5.78 8.96 14.79
CA SER A 164 6.68 9.40 13.73
C SER A 164 6.49 8.67 12.40
N TYR A 165 5.83 7.50 12.38
CA TYR A 165 5.63 6.68 11.18
C TYR A 165 5.07 7.44 9.95
N PRO A 166 4.04 8.31 10.06
CA PRO A 166 3.50 9.00 8.88
C PRO A 166 4.50 9.98 8.23
N GLU A 167 5.29 10.69 9.03
CA GLU A 167 6.31 11.61 8.52
C GLU A 167 7.57 10.86 8.05
N GLU A 168 7.99 9.82 8.78
CA GLU A 168 9.25 9.13 8.52
C GLU A 168 9.18 8.06 7.44
N VAL A 169 8.01 7.46 7.24
CA VAL A 169 7.77 6.39 6.25
C VAL A 169 6.80 6.88 5.17
N VAL A 170 5.58 7.30 5.51
CA VAL A 170 4.53 7.58 4.50
C VAL A 170 4.89 8.75 3.59
N ASP A 171 5.19 9.93 4.13
CA ASP A 171 5.60 11.10 3.33
C ASP A 171 6.85 10.82 2.50
N ARG A 172 7.85 10.17 3.10
CA ARG A 172 9.11 9.85 2.39
C ARG A 172 8.94 8.82 1.28
N THR A 173 8.11 7.79 1.47
CA THR A 173 7.78 6.84 0.40
C THR A 173 7.06 7.56 -0.73
N TRP A 174 6.03 8.38 -0.43
CA TRP A 174 5.33 9.13 -1.47
C TRP A 174 6.26 10.07 -2.25
N ARG A 175 7.16 10.80 -1.58
CA ARG A 175 8.11 11.68 -2.27
C ARG A 175 9.17 10.91 -3.06
N ALA A 176 9.61 9.73 -2.59
CA ALA A 176 10.54 8.87 -3.33
C ALA A 176 9.90 8.32 -4.61
N ASP A 177 8.65 7.88 -4.54
CA ASP A 177 7.89 7.36 -5.69
C ASP A 177 7.50 8.49 -6.66
N ALA A 178 7.07 9.66 -6.17
CA ALA A 178 6.88 10.86 -6.99
C ALA A 178 8.18 11.29 -7.70
N ALA A 179 9.33 11.19 -7.02
CA ALA A 179 10.63 11.47 -7.63
C ALA A 179 11.00 10.43 -8.70
N ARG A 180 10.68 9.15 -8.49
CA ARG A 180 10.86 8.09 -9.49
C ARG A 180 10.00 8.35 -10.72
N LEU A 181 8.73 8.68 -10.53
CA LEU A 181 7.78 9.00 -11.60
C LEU A 181 8.32 10.11 -12.50
N HIS A 182 8.82 11.20 -11.90
CA HIS A 182 9.46 12.27 -12.67
C HIS A 182 10.77 11.86 -13.36
N ARG A 183 11.63 11.05 -12.72
CA ARG A 183 12.85 10.52 -13.39
C ARG A 183 12.51 9.68 -14.62
N VAL A 184 11.46 8.85 -14.57
CA VAL A 184 11.02 8.04 -15.72
C VAL A 184 10.40 8.95 -16.80
N LEU A 185 9.54 9.90 -16.43
CA LEU A 185 8.98 10.89 -17.36
C LEU A 185 10.06 11.75 -18.06
N ASP A 186 11.15 12.08 -17.36
CA ASP A 186 12.31 12.77 -17.94
C ASP A 186 13.05 11.89 -18.96
N SER A 187 13.12 10.56 -18.72
CA SER A 187 13.76 9.61 -19.64
C SER A 187 12.96 9.34 -20.92
N LEU A 188 11.62 9.44 -20.86
CA LEU A 188 10.72 9.23 -22.00
C LEU A 188 10.60 10.47 -22.91
N GLY A 189 11.00 11.66 -22.45
CA GLY A 189 10.90 12.91 -23.20
C GLY A 189 11.94 13.06 -24.32
N THR A 190 11.61 12.68 -25.55
CA THR A 190 12.53 12.65 -26.71
C THR A 190 12.89 14.01 -27.34
N ARG A 191 12.83 15.12 -26.59
CA ARG A 191 13.29 16.44 -27.07
C ARG A 191 13.79 17.30 -25.90
N PRO A 192 14.91 18.04 -26.04
CA PRO A 192 15.32 19.06 -25.08
C PRO A 192 14.42 20.30 -25.23
N ALA A 193 13.13 20.16 -24.91
CA ALA A 193 12.26 21.29 -24.63
C ALA A 193 12.84 22.05 -23.44
N ARG A 194 12.80 23.39 -23.49
CA ARG A 194 13.47 24.29 -22.52
C ARG A 194 12.76 24.36 -21.17
N HIS A 195 12.50 23.21 -20.56
CA HIS A 195 11.83 23.09 -19.28
C HIS A 195 12.48 21.96 -18.46
N THR A 196 13.61 22.28 -17.81
CA THR A 196 13.94 21.70 -16.50
C THR A 196 12.96 22.26 -15.47
N GLY A 197 11.67 22.03 -15.72
CA GLY A 197 10.58 22.50 -14.90
C GLY A 197 10.61 21.77 -13.57
N ALA A 198 10.25 22.47 -12.51
CA ALA A 198 10.05 21.84 -11.22
C ALA A 198 9.00 20.71 -11.33
N PRO A 199 9.10 19.66 -10.49
CA PRO A 199 8.13 18.56 -10.48
C PRO A 199 6.73 19.09 -10.12
N THR A 200 5.73 18.81 -10.96
CA THR A 200 4.35 19.28 -10.81
C THR A 200 3.39 18.15 -11.19
N LEU A 201 2.27 18.02 -10.48
CA LEU A 201 1.24 17.04 -10.79
C LEU A 201 0.61 17.30 -12.17
N ALA A 202 0.45 18.57 -12.57
CA ALA A 202 -0.04 18.96 -13.89
C ALA A 202 0.74 18.28 -15.03
N ARG A 203 2.08 18.25 -14.96
CA ARG A 203 2.93 17.56 -15.94
C ARG A 203 2.64 16.05 -16.05
N VAL A 204 2.24 15.40 -14.95
CA VAL A 204 1.87 13.97 -14.94
C VAL A 204 0.50 13.80 -15.59
N LEU A 205 -0.48 14.62 -15.21
CA LEU A 205 -1.82 14.64 -15.81
C LEU A 205 -1.73 14.85 -17.32
N ASP A 206 -0.99 15.85 -17.77
CA ASP A 206 -0.86 16.22 -19.19
C ASP A 206 -0.13 15.16 -20.02
N HIS A 207 0.71 14.32 -19.40
CA HIS A 207 1.34 13.19 -20.07
C HIS A 207 0.37 12.00 -20.24
N LEU A 208 -0.40 11.69 -19.20
CA LEU A 208 -1.35 10.56 -19.18
C LEU A 208 -2.67 10.88 -19.89
N THR A 209 -3.05 12.16 -20.00
CA THR A 209 -4.25 12.58 -20.73
C THR A 209 -4.13 12.20 -22.21
N GLU A 210 -5.09 11.43 -22.72
CA GLU A 210 -5.20 11.20 -24.16
C GLU A 210 -5.60 12.52 -24.85
N PRO A 211 -5.01 12.90 -26.01
CA PRO A 211 -5.54 14.02 -26.75
C PRO A 211 -6.88 13.58 -27.31
N THR A 212 -7.97 14.11 -26.75
CA THR A 212 -9.26 14.11 -27.46
C THR A 212 -9.04 14.87 -28.76
N ASP A 213 -8.77 14.14 -29.85
CA ASP A 213 -8.81 14.73 -31.18
C ASP A 213 -10.23 15.29 -31.35
N PRO A 214 -10.41 16.61 -31.51
CA PRO A 214 -11.71 17.12 -31.88
C PRO A 214 -12.00 16.55 -33.27
N ASP A 215 -13.04 15.71 -33.36
CA ASP A 215 -13.56 15.14 -34.60
C ASP A 215 -13.47 16.20 -35.71
N PRO A 216 -12.72 15.96 -36.80
CA PRO A 216 -12.45 16.97 -37.81
C PRO A 216 -13.74 17.28 -38.57
N ALA A 217 -14.54 18.17 -37.97
CA ALA A 217 -15.75 18.70 -38.54
C ALA A 217 -15.42 19.16 -39.97
N PRO A 218 -16.09 18.61 -41.00
CA PRO A 218 -15.75 18.91 -42.38
C PRO A 218 -16.03 20.38 -42.65
N GLY A 219 -14.97 21.19 -42.59
CA GLY A 219 -15.05 22.62 -42.84
C GLY A 219 -15.59 22.86 -44.24
N PRO A 220 -16.69 23.62 -44.41
CA PRO A 220 -17.22 23.89 -45.73
C PRO A 220 -16.20 24.70 -46.53
N THR A 221 -15.73 24.11 -47.63
CA THR A 221 -14.92 24.81 -48.63
C THR A 221 -15.83 25.74 -49.43
N ASP A 222 -15.87 27.02 -49.04
CA ASP A 222 -16.40 28.09 -49.89
C ASP A 222 -15.24 28.76 -50.66
N PRO A 223 -15.31 28.83 -52.01
CA PRO A 223 -14.39 29.64 -52.80
C PRO A 223 -14.79 31.13 -52.73
N ALA A 224 -13.80 32.01 -52.72
CA ALA A 224 -14.03 33.44 -52.79
C ALA A 224 -14.58 33.89 -54.15
N ASP A 225 -15.48 34.87 -54.15
CA ASP A 225 -15.64 35.79 -55.28
C ASP A 225 -15.99 37.21 -54.79
N ASP A 226 -15.49 38.21 -55.52
CA ASP A 226 -15.63 39.64 -55.22
C ASP A 226 -16.93 40.21 -55.81
N ALA A 227 -17.66 41.06 -55.07
CA ALA A 227 -18.33 42.25 -55.64
C ALA A 227 -19.05 43.16 -54.62
N THR A 228 -18.40 44.27 -54.29
CA THR A 228 -18.93 45.65 -54.40
C THR A 228 -20.40 45.99 -54.03
N GLY A 229 -20.57 46.87 -53.04
CA GLY A 229 -21.28 48.15 -53.30
C GLY A 229 -22.27 48.71 -52.25
N HIS A 230 -21.93 49.90 -51.72
CA HIS A 230 -22.83 50.97 -51.21
C HIS A 230 -23.68 50.64 -49.94
N ASN A 231 -24.00 51.57 -49.03
CA ASN A 231 -23.74 53.02 -48.99
C ASN A 231 -23.74 53.61 -47.55
N GLU A 232 -23.01 54.73 -47.39
CA GLU A 232 -23.26 55.94 -46.57
C GLU A 232 -23.98 55.91 -45.18
N ARG A 233 -23.30 56.53 -44.18
CA ARG A 233 -23.74 57.65 -43.27
C ARG A 233 -25.03 57.49 -42.41
N GLU A 234 -25.23 58.11 -41.23
CA GLU A 234 -24.56 59.15 -40.41
C GLU A 234 -25.04 58.92 -38.94
N ALA A 235 -24.16 58.92 -37.92
CA ALA A 235 -23.88 60.01 -36.98
C ALA A 235 -24.87 60.27 -35.78
N THR A 236 -24.28 60.27 -34.56
CA THR A 236 -24.68 60.99 -33.32
C THR A 236 -25.95 60.59 -32.53
N GLY A 237 -25.81 60.46 -31.19
CA GLY A 237 -26.94 60.62 -30.24
C GLY A 237 -26.87 59.82 -28.92
N ASP A 238 -26.32 60.43 -27.86
CA ASP A 238 -26.51 60.13 -26.42
C ASP A 238 -27.20 61.38 -25.80
N PRO A 239 -27.85 61.41 -24.60
CA PRO A 239 -28.13 60.39 -23.57
C PRO A 239 -29.63 60.27 -23.13
N GLY A 240 -29.94 59.38 -22.18
CA GLY A 240 -31.10 59.58 -21.27
C GLY A 240 -31.71 58.37 -20.53
N ASP A 241 -31.46 58.26 -19.22
CA ASP A 241 -32.26 57.52 -18.21
C ASP A 241 -33.36 58.48 -17.66
N PRO A 242 -34.61 58.08 -17.29
CA PRO A 242 -34.87 57.36 -16.01
C PRO A 242 -36.12 56.44 -15.89
N GLY A 243 -36.08 55.51 -14.91
CA GLY A 243 -37.25 55.20 -14.05
C GLY A 243 -37.73 53.73 -13.93
N GLY A 244 -37.83 53.23 -12.68
CA GLY A 244 -38.48 51.94 -12.30
C GLY A 244 -40.01 52.04 -12.15
N PRO A 245 -40.71 51.31 -11.23
CA PRO A 245 -40.28 50.39 -10.14
C PRO A 245 -40.82 48.93 -10.36
N ALA A 246 -40.74 47.90 -9.49
CA ALA A 246 -40.87 47.72 -8.03
C ALA A 246 -40.47 46.24 -7.64
N ARG A 247 -40.79 45.56 -6.49
CA ARG A 247 -41.59 45.82 -5.26
C ARG A 247 -41.23 44.81 -4.13
N THR A 248 -41.31 45.23 -2.85
CA THR A 248 -41.61 44.46 -1.60
C THR A 248 -40.87 43.17 -1.17
N ALA A 249 -40.27 43.24 0.03
CA ALA A 249 -39.99 42.15 1.00
C ALA A 249 -41.16 42.09 2.06
N PRO A 250 -41.05 41.59 3.33
CA PRO A 250 -40.01 40.85 4.09
C PRO A 250 -40.53 39.71 5.04
N GLY A 251 -39.67 39.20 5.96
CA GLY A 251 -40.02 38.42 7.18
C GLY A 251 -39.63 36.93 7.13
N THR A 252 -38.73 36.31 7.92
CA THR A 252 -38.28 36.40 9.34
C THR A 252 -39.14 35.62 10.36
N ALA A 253 -38.63 34.47 10.87
CA ALA A 253 -38.54 34.08 12.31
C ALA A 253 -38.64 32.55 12.64
N LEU A 254 -37.61 32.04 13.34
CA LEU A 254 -37.53 31.03 14.43
C LEU A 254 -38.16 29.59 14.38
N VAL A 255 -37.27 28.60 14.58
CA VAL A 255 -37.21 27.42 15.51
C VAL A 255 -38.30 27.28 16.62
N PRO A 256 -38.57 26.10 17.27
CA PRO A 256 -37.68 24.92 17.51
C PRO A 256 -38.31 23.49 17.41
N ALA A 257 -37.57 22.50 17.96
CA ALA A 257 -37.60 21.04 17.79
C ALA A 257 -38.63 20.19 18.63
N HIS A 258 -38.40 18.85 18.59
CA HIS A 258 -38.47 17.80 19.65
C HIS A 258 -39.67 16.80 19.87
N THR A 259 -39.29 15.51 19.91
CA THR A 259 -39.81 14.33 20.69
C THR A 259 -40.93 13.39 20.16
N GLY A 260 -40.78 12.09 20.50
CA GLY A 260 -41.73 10.96 20.32
C GLY A 260 -41.09 9.80 19.52
N ALA A 261 -40.69 8.62 20.04
CA ALA A 261 -41.14 7.69 21.11
C ALA A 261 -42.16 6.62 20.65
N ASP A 262 -41.83 5.36 20.98
CA ASP A 262 -42.62 4.12 21.04
C ASP A 262 -43.29 3.53 19.77
N THR A 263 -43.03 2.23 19.50
CA THR A 263 -43.98 1.11 19.78
C THR A 263 -43.58 -0.19 19.05
N PHE A 264 -43.41 -1.30 19.79
CA PHE A 264 -43.38 -2.68 19.27
C PHE A 264 -44.79 -3.21 18.98
N PRO A 265 -44.92 -4.23 18.12
CA PRO A 265 -45.72 -5.38 18.57
C PRO A 265 -45.12 -6.76 18.25
N ASP A 266 -45.12 -7.65 19.24
CA ASP A 266 -45.10 -9.11 19.08
C ASP A 266 -46.47 -9.63 18.59
N HIS A 267 -46.49 -10.73 17.80
CA HIS A 267 -47.14 -12.01 18.16
C HIS A 267 -47.09 -13.07 17.01
N PRO A 268 -47.38 -14.38 17.27
CA PRO A 268 -46.59 -15.48 16.69
C PRO A 268 -47.46 -16.56 15.97
N ALA A 269 -46.95 -17.82 15.96
CA ALA A 269 -47.55 -19.09 15.50
C ALA A 269 -47.31 -19.41 14.00
N THR A 270 -47.16 -20.67 13.53
CA THR A 270 -47.25 -21.99 14.20
C THR A 270 -46.40 -23.05 13.47
N ALA A 271 -46.26 -24.25 14.05
CA ALA A 271 -45.39 -25.33 13.57
C ALA A 271 -46.01 -26.29 12.53
N GLY A 272 -45.12 -27.01 11.82
CA GLY A 272 -45.35 -28.28 11.11
C GLY A 272 -44.44 -28.41 9.89
N ASP A 273 -43.90 -29.54 9.47
CA ASP A 273 -43.77 -30.93 9.94
C ASP A 273 -43.18 -31.69 8.72
N ARG A 274 -42.31 -32.70 8.92
CA ARG A 274 -41.59 -33.51 7.89
C ARG A 274 -40.59 -32.71 7.02
N GLY A 275 -39.55 -33.33 6.47
CA GLY A 275 -39.10 -34.72 6.50
C GLY A 275 -37.97 -34.89 5.47
N ALA A 276 -37.05 -35.84 5.69
CA ALA A 276 -35.90 -36.02 4.81
C ALA A 276 -36.30 -36.43 3.38
N ASP A 277 -35.53 -35.98 2.39
CA ASP A 277 -34.94 -36.88 1.40
C ASP A 277 -33.64 -36.28 0.83
N GLU A 278 -32.66 -37.16 0.61
CA GLU A 278 -31.33 -36.84 0.10
C GLU A 278 -31.38 -36.85 -1.44
N HIS A 279 -31.06 -35.73 -2.09
CA HIS A 279 -30.80 -35.71 -3.53
C HIS A 279 -29.50 -34.96 -3.81
N ASP A 280 -28.46 -35.76 -4.02
CA ASP A 280 -27.15 -35.40 -4.53
C ASP A 280 -27.27 -35.16 -6.04
N GLU A 281 -27.27 -33.89 -6.46
CA GLU A 281 -27.13 -33.49 -7.85
C GLU A 281 -25.85 -32.67 -7.99
N HIS A 282 -24.80 -33.33 -8.49
CA HIS A 282 -23.56 -32.69 -8.91
C HIS A 282 -23.85 -31.81 -10.12
N ASP A 283 -23.91 -30.49 -9.92
CA ASP A 283 -23.93 -29.52 -11.01
C ASP A 283 -22.47 -29.22 -11.41
N GLU A 284 -21.97 -29.94 -12.42
CA GLU A 284 -20.62 -29.77 -12.98
C GLU A 284 -20.53 -28.46 -13.79
N HIS A 285 -20.43 -27.34 -13.07
CA HIS A 285 -20.06 -26.04 -13.60
C HIS A 285 -18.59 -25.72 -13.28
N ASP A 286 -17.89 -25.15 -14.27
CA ASP A 286 -16.45 -24.86 -14.34
C ASP A 286 -15.52 -26.10 -14.31
N GLU A 287 -14.36 -26.10 -14.99
CA GLU A 287 -13.63 -24.99 -15.60
C GLU A 287 -13.39 -25.26 -17.10
N ARG A 288 -13.75 -24.31 -17.98
CA ARG A 288 -13.05 -24.18 -19.27
C ARG A 288 -11.92 -23.17 -19.05
N ASP A 289 -10.70 -23.58 -19.37
CA ASP A 289 -9.51 -22.73 -19.38
C ASP A 289 -9.58 -21.67 -20.51
N GLU A 290 -10.54 -20.76 -20.41
CA GLU A 290 -10.58 -19.49 -21.13
C GLU A 290 -10.39 -18.38 -20.09
N ASP A 291 -9.48 -17.45 -20.42
CA ASP A 291 -9.20 -16.17 -19.75
C ASP A 291 -7.99 -16.11 -18.80
N GLY A 292 -6.86 -15.77 -19.44
CA GLY A 292 -5.60 -15.33 -18.83
C GLY A 292 -4.68 -14.70 -19.88
N GLU A 293 -5.26 -14.10 -20.93
CA GLU A 293 -4.50 -13.22 -21.82
C GLU A 293 -4.10 -11.98 -21.00
N ASP A 294 -2.83 -11.58 -21.10
CA ASP A 294 -2.32 -10.38 -20.42
C ASP A 294 -3.02 -9.13 -20.99
N GLU A 295 -4.12 -8.71 -20.37
CA GLU A 295 -4.87 -7.50 -20.74
C GLU A 295 -4.11 -6.25 -20.26
N ASP A 296 -3.00 -5.96 -20.94
CA ASP A 296 -2.14 -4.80 -20.71
C ASP A 296 -1.97 -3.98 -22.01
N PRO A 297 -2.27 -2.67 -22.02
CA PRO A 297 -3.02 -1.90 -21.01
C PRO A 297 -4.06 -0.94 -21.64
N GLY A 298 -4.53 0.02 -20.84
CA GLY A 298 -5.06 1.30 -21.32
C GLY A 298 -4.02 2.11 -22.13
N THR A 299 -4.13 3.45 -22.14
CA THR A 299 -3.42 4.29 -23.13
C THR A 299 -1.93 3.94 -23.33
N GLU A 300 -1.43 4.04 -24.58
CA GLU A 300 -0.02 3.74 -24.93
C GLU A 300 0.98 4.51 -24.05
N ARG A 301 0.61 5.70 -23.58
CA ARG A 301 1.42 6.53 -22.68
C ARG A 301 1.49 5.93 -21.27
N SER A 302 0.37 5.46 -20.74
CA SER A 302 0.33 4.67 -19.50
C SER A 302 1.18 3.41 -19.63
N ALA A 303 1.09 2.68 -20.75
CA ALA A 303 1.92 1.49 -21.03
C ALA A 303 3.43 1.78 -20.90
N LEU A 304 3.90 2.80 -21.62
CA LEU A 304 5.31 3.18 -21.66
C LEU A 304 5.82 3.67 -20.30
N LEU A 305 5.00 4.41 -19.55
CA LEU A 305 5.36 4.90 -18.23
C LEU A 305 5.38 3.76 -17.19
N ALA A 306 4.39 2.86 -17.22
CA ALA A 306 4.32 1.68 -16.38
C ALA A 306 5.50 0.73 -16.61
N ALA A 307 5.88 0.49 -17.87
CA ALA A 307 7.05 -0.30 -18.23
C ALA A 307 8.36 0.35 -17.74
N GLY A 308 8.50 1.67 -17.89
CA GLY A 308 9.64 2.44 -17.40
C GLY A 308 9.79 2.39 -15.87
N LEU A 309 8.67 2.56 -15.14
CA LEU A 309 8.61 2.41 -13.68
C LEU A 309 8.97 0.99 -13.23
N SER A 310 8.40 -0.02 -13.88
CA SER A 310 8.68 -1.44 -13.58
C SER A 310 10.17 -1.76 -13.76
N ALA A 311 10.79 -1.26 -14.82
CA ALA A 311 12.23 -1.42 -15.06
C ALA A 311 13.09 -0.66 -14.03
N GLU A 312 12.63 0.49 -13.53
CA GLU A 312 13.33 1.28 -12.49
C GLU A 312 13.26 0.58 -11.12
N VAL A 313 12.06 0.16 -10.71
CA VAL A 313 11.84 -0.60 -9.46
C VAL A 313 12.61 -1.91 -9.48
N ALA A 314 12.58 -2.67 -10.59
CA ALA A 314 13.36 -3.89 -10.72
C ALA A 314 14.88 -3.65 -10.66
N ARG A 315 15.37 -2.48 -11.09
CA ARG A 315 16.79 -2.12 -10.95
C ARG A 315 17.16 -1.80 -9.50
N GLU A 316 16.31 -1.09 -8.76
CA GLU A 316 16.52 -0.83 -7.32
C GLU A 316 16.41 -2.10 -6.46
N GLU A 317 15.39 -2.94 -6.67
CA GLU A 317 15.22 -4.23 -5.94
C GLU A 317 16.35 -5.24 -6.22
N ASN A 318 17.13 -5.05 -7.29
CA ASN A 318 18.37 -5.78 -7.56
C ASN A 318 19.64 -5.07 -7.07
N ALA A 319 19.59 -3.76 -6.84
CA ALA A 319 20.70 -2.97 -6.32
C ALA A 319 20.78 -3.00 -4.79
N VAL A 320 19.65 -3.15 -4.08
CA VAL A 320 19.62 -3.38 -2.63
C VAL A 320 20.39 -4.68 -2.30
N PRO A 321 21.48 -4.63 -1.53
CA PRO A 321 22.23 -5.82 -1.16
C PRO A 321 21.42 -6.66 -0.15
N ARG A 322 20.56 -7.56 -0.65
CA ARG A 322 19.88 -8.58 0.17
C ARG A 322 20.90 -9.23 1.10
N GLY A 323 20.67 -9.14 2.41
CA GLY A 323 21.68 -9.22 3.47
C GLY A 323 22.89 -10.11 3.18
N ALA A 324 23.98 -9.46 2.74
CA ALA A 324 25.34 -9.98 2.55
C ALA A 324 25.48 -11.50 2.27
N THR A 325 25.73 -11.84 1.00
CA THR A 325 26.57 -12.99 0.66
C THR A 325 28.02 -12.73 1.09
N ALA A 326 28.26 -12.70 2.40
CA ALA A 326 29.57 -12.55 3.04
C ALA A 326 30.42 -13.82 2.88
N ALA A 327 30.72 -14.19 1.63
CA ALA A 327 31.75 -15.15 1.27
C ALA A 327 33.15 -14.53 1.50
N GLY A 328 33.44 -14.18 2.75
CA GLY A 328 34.55 -13.30 3.11
C GLY A 328 34.88 -13.30 4.60
N GLN A 329 35.36 -14.44 5.11
CA GLN A 329 36.17 -14.56 6.33
C GLN A 329 35.59 -13.94 7.62
N SER A 330 34.80 -14.73 8.35
CA SER A 330 34.63 -14.58 9.81
C SER A 330 34.49 -15.96 10.47
N PRO A 331 34.98 -16.15 11.72
CA PRO A 331 35.00 -17.45 12.37
C PRO A 331 33.59 -17.92 12.79
N PRO A 332 33.35 -19.25 12.87
CA PRO A 332 32.01 -19.79 13.06
C PRO A 332 31.58 -19.78 14.54
N CYS A 333 30.89 -18.73 14.97
CA CYS A 333 30.29 -18.64 16.32
C CYS A 333 28.89 -18.00 16.31
N THR A 334 27.91 -18.77 15.82
CA THR A 334 26.51 -18.91 16.29
C THR A 334 25.70 -19.51 15.14
N LEU A 335 24.85 -20.50 15.43
CA LEU A 335 24.14 -21.27 14.39
C LEU A 335 23.01 -20.45 13.70
N TRP A 336 22.75 -19.23 14.21
CA TRP A 336 21.65 -18.35 13.83
C TRP A 336 22.12 -17.12 13.02
N ASP A 337 23.44 -16.90 12.91
CA ASP A 337 24.02 -15.83 12.12
C ASP A 337 24.91 -16.41 11.01
N GLY A 338 24.81 -15.86 9.79
CA GLY A 338 25.58 -16.35 8.62
C GLY A 338 24.91 -17.41 7.73
N GLY A 339 23.58 -17.47 7.69
CA GLY A 339 22.83 -18.22 6.68
C GLY A 339 21.76 -17.37 6.00
N ALA A 340 21.76 -17.33 4.66
CA ALA A 340 20.65 -16.77 3.90
C ALA A 340 19.41 -17.66 4.11
N LEU A 341 18.49 -17.21 4.95
CA LEU A 341 17.18 -17.82 5.09
C LEU A 341 16.45 -17.66 3.74
N PRO A 342 15.66 -18.67 3.31
CA PRO A 342 14.84 -18.51 2.10
C PRO A 342 13.86 -17.37 2.35
N LEU A 343 13.98 -16.29 1.58
CA LEU A 343 13.07 -15.16 1.67
C LEU A 343 11.67 -15.61 1.26
N VAL A 344 10.70 -15.36 2.13
CA VAL A 344 9.28 -15.52 1.83
C VAL A 344 8.74 -14.13 1.51
N PRO A 345 8.54 -13.76 0.24
CA PRO A 345 8.01 -12.44 -0.09
C PRO A 345 6.56 -12.33 0.41
N LEU A 346 6.24 -11.25 1.13
CA LEU A 346 4.88 -10.98 1.64
C LEU A 346 3.87 -10.64 0.55
N GLN A 347 4.34 -10.17 -0.61
CA GLN A 347 3.49 -9.74 -1.72
C GLN A 347 3.87 -10.52 -2.98
N PRO A 348 2.88 -10.84 -3.84
CA PRO A 348 3.17 -11.20 -5.23
C PRO A 348 3.93 -10.04 -5.93
N PRO A 349 4.62 -10.31 -7.06
CA PRO A 349 5.18 -9.25 -7.88
C PRO A 349 4.05 -8.33 -8.36
N ARG A 350 4.20 -7.03 -8.12
CA ARG A 350 3.22 -6.00 -8.52
C ARG A 350 3.17 -5.88 -10.04
N THR A 351 1.97 -5.71 -10.59
CA THR A 351 1.80 -5.49 -12.03
C THR A 351 2.30 -4.10 -12.45
N PRO A 352 2.64 -3.87 -13.74
CA PRO A 352 3.02 -2.54 -14.22
C PRO A 352 1.95 -1.48 -13.94
N ARG A 353 0.67 -1.87 -14.11
CA ARG A 353 -0.52 -1.06 -13.79
C ARG A 353 -0.63 -0.69 -12.32
N GLU A 354 -0.44 -1.64 -11.40
CA GLU A 354 -0.41 -1.38 -9.96
C GLU A 354 0.71 -0.40 -9.60
N LEU A 355 1.93 -0.62 -10.14
CA LEU A 355 3.05 0.29 -9.92
C LEU A 355 2.74 1.71 -10.43
N LEU A 356 2.17 1.87 -11.62
CA LEU A 356 1.78 3.19 -12.12
C LEU A 356 0.71 3.84 -11.23
N THR A 357 -0.27 3.07 -10.76
CA THR A 357 -1.34 3.53 -9.84
C THR A 357 -0.76 4.01 -8.52
N ASP A 358 0.15 3.24 -7.91
CA ASP A 358 0.86 3.62 -6.68
C ASP A 358 1.64 4.93 -6.86
N HIS A 359 2.37 5.08 -7.97
CA HIS A 359 3.22 6.26 -8.20
C HIS A 359 2.42 7.52 -8.53
N VAL A 360 1.32 7.42 -9.28
CA VAL A 360 0.41 8.55 -9.52
C VAL A 360 -0.32 8.93 -8.22
N THR A 361 -0.74 7.95 -7.42
CA THR A 361 -1.35 8.20 -6.11
C THR A 361 -0.37 8.92 -5.17
N ALA A 362 0.88 8.47 -5.09
CA ALA A 362 1.96 9.12 -4.35
C ALA A 362 2.19 10.58 -4.80
N MET A 363 2.17 10.83 -6.11
CA MET A 363 2.28 12.17 -6.67
C MET A 363 1.11 13.09 -6.27
N VAL A 364 -0.13 12.57 -6.29
CA VAL A 364 -1.32 13.30 -5.83
C VAL A 364 -1.23 13.61 -4.34
N CYS A 365 -0.81 12.65 -3.50
CA CYS A 365 -0.59 12.87 -2.08
C CYS A 365 0.47 13.95 -1.81
N CYS A 366 1.61 13.93 -2.52
CA CYS A 366 2.63 14.98 -2.40
C CYS A 366 2.08 16.37 -2.75
N ALA A 367 1.31 16.48 -3.84
CA ALA A 367 0.67 17.73 -4.23
C ALA A 367 -0.36 18.20 -3.18
N ALA A 368 -1.11 17.30 -2.57
CA ALA A 368 -2.07 17.62 -1.51
C ALA A 368 -1.38 18.15 -0.24
N VAL A 369 -0.30 17.51 0.21
CA VAL A 369 0.49 17.94 1.36
C VAL A 369 1.10 19.33 1.10
N ASP A 370 1.75 19.51 -0.04
CA ASP A 370 2.51 20.73 -0.34
C ASP A 370 1.63 21.94 -0.73
N THR A 371 0.37 21.73 -1.15
CA THR A 371 -0.47 22.81 -1.70
C THR A 371 -1.81 23.04 -1.00
N ALA A 372 -2.38 22.03 -0.34
CA ALA A 372 -3.67 22.10 0.35
C ALA A 372 -3.55 21.87 1.87
N GLY A 373 -2.35 21.63 2.39
CA GLY A 373 -2.13 21.38 3.82
C GLY A 373 -2.65 20.01 4.28
N ALA A 374 -2.71 19.05 3.36
CA ALA A 374 -3.02 17.66 3.71
C ALA A 374 -1.92 17.08 4.63
N VAL A 375 -2.28 16.09 5.43
CA VAL A 375 -1.36 15.46 6.39
C VAL A 375 -1.21 13.97 6.06
N PRO A 376 0.02 13.43 5.94
CA PRO A 376 0.27 11.99 5.87
C PRO A 376 -0.24 11.29 7.14
N ALA A 377 -0.87 10.13 6.97
CA ALA A 377 -1.39 9.32 8.08
C ALA A 377 -1.24 7.82 7.80
N LEU A 378 -1.60 7.03 8.82
CA LEU A 378 -1.61 5.57 8.76
C LEU A 378 -3.01 5.05 9.05
N ASP A 379 -3.54 4.27 8.12
CA ASP A 379 -4.69 3.41 8.31
C ASP A 379 -4.22 1.98 8.57
N TRP A 380 -4.68 1.33 9.64
CA TRP A 380 -4.15 0.01 10.01
C TRP A 380 -4.61 -1.14 9.11
N LEU A 381 -5.65 -0.93 8.31
CA LEU A 381 -6.17 -1.95 7.39
C LEU A 381 -5.73 -1.70 5.94
N ASP A 382 -5.63 -0.43 5.56
CA ASP A 382 -5.34 -0.03 4.18
C ASP A 382 -3.90 0.46 3.98
N GLY A 383 -3.20 0.82 5.06
CA GLY A 383 -1.81 1.30 5.05
C GLY A 383 -1.70 2.83 4.97
N PRO A 384 -0.74 3.37 4.20
CA PRO A 384 -0.61 4.81 3.96
C PRO A 384 -1.94 5.48 3.60
N SER A 385 -2.31 6.55 4.32
CA SER A 385 -3.53 7.32 4.06
C SER A 385 -3.28 8.82 4.12
N LEU A 386 -4.11 9.59 3.42
CA LEU A 386 -4.03 11.05 3.34
C LEU A 386 -5.18 11.66 4.14
N LEU A 387 -4.90 12.60 5.03
CA LEU A 387 -5.91 13.39 5.73
C LEU A 387 -6.06 14.77 5.07
N LEU A 388 -7.27 15.11 4.65
CA LEU A 388 -7.68 16.42 4.15
C LEU A 388 -8.63 17.04 5.19
N HIS A 389 -8.29 18.21 5.73
CA HIS A 389 -9.08 18.90 6.76
C HIS A 389 -9.34 18.06 8.04
N GLY A 390 -8.52 17.03 8.30
CA GLY A 390 -8.66 16.09 9.42
C GLY A 390 -9.49 14.83 9.09
N GLU A 391 -10.10 14.74 7.91
CA GLU A 391 -10.84 13.57 7.44
C GLU A 391 -10.01 12.78 6.41
N ARG A 392 -10.23 11.46 6.34
CA ARG A 392 -9.51 10.60 5.39
C ARG A 392 -9.99 10.85 3.96
N ALA A 393 -9.06 11.08 3.05
CA ALA A 393 -9.32 11.12 1.62
C ALA A 393 -9.82 9.75 1.13
N ALA A 394 -11.08 9.67 0.73
CA ALA A 394 -11.71 8.52 0.08
C ALA A 394 -11.69 8.66 -1.45
N ASP A 395 -12.02 7.56 -2.14
CA ASP A 395 -12.30 7.50 -3.59
C ASP A 395 -11.20 8.06 -4.51
N LEU A 396 -9.93 8.06 -4.07
CA LEU A 396 -8.80 8.47 -4.90
C LEU A 396 -8.43 7.40 -5.94
N THR A 397 -8.37 6.12 -5.55
CA THR A 397 -7.96 5.03 -6.44
C THR A 397 -8.79 4.93 -7.73
N PRO A 398 -10.15 4.98 -7.70
CA PRO A 398 -10.95 4.94 -8.94
C PRO A 398 -10.67 6.11 -9.88
N ARG A 399 -10.37 7.30 -9.34
CA ARG A 399 -10.06 8.52 -10.13
C ARG A 399 -8.68 8.45 -10.78
N VAL A 400 -7.71 7.84 -10.09
CA VAL A 400 -6.37 7.57 -10.63
C VAL A 400 -6.44 6.46 -11.69
N LEU A 401 -7.28 5.45 -11.51
CA LEU A 401 -7.51 4.38 -12.48
C LEU A 401 -8.12 4.90 -13.80
N SER A 402 -9.18 5.71 -13.74
CA SER A 402 -9.76 6.36 -14.95
C SER A 402 -8.71 7.15 -15.76
N LEU A 403 -7.82 7.90 -15.09
CA LEU A 403 -6.69 8.57 -15.76
C LEU A 403 -5.69 7.60 -16.41
N ILE A 404 -5.40 6.45 -15.78
CA ILE A 404 -4.40 5.49 -16.26
C ILE A 404 -4.97 4.64 -17.40
N GLU A 405 -6.21 4.19 -17.28
CA GLU A 405 -6.87 3.30 -18.23
C GLU A 405 -7.40 4.06 -19.44
N GLU A 406 -8.28 5.03 -19.18
CA GLU A 406 -9.08 5.73 -20.17
C GLU A 406 -8.41 7.03 -20.65
N GLY A 407 -7.33 7.45 -19.98
CA GLY A 407 -6.69 8.74 -20.26
C GLY A 407 -7.53 9.94 -19.84
N ASP A 408 -8.61 9.76 -19.05
CA ASP A 408 -9.49 10.85 -18.61
C ASP A 408 -8.99 11.48 -17.29
N PRO A 409 -8.49 12.74 -17.31
CA PRO A 409 -8.12 13.45 -16.10
C PRO A 409 -9.31 14.07 -15.36
N GLY A 410 -10.52 14.08 -15.92
CA GLY A 410 -11.71 14.78 -15.41
C GLY A 410 -12.06 14.42 -13.95
N PRO A 411 -12.35 13.14 -13.64
CA PRO A 411 -12.72 12.71 -12.28
C PRO A 411 -11.68 13.04 -11.22
N LEU A 412 -10.40 13.09 -11.60
CA LEU A 412 -9.29 13.47 -10.72
C LEU A 412 -9.12 14.99 -10.62
N ARG A 413 -9.23 15.74 -11.73
CA ARG A 413 -9.16 17.21 -11.75
C ARG A 413 -10.28 17.84 -10.93
N ASP A 414 -11.51 17.33 -11.02
CA ASP A 414 -12.64 17.80 -10.22
C ASP A 414 -12.42 17.57 -8.71
N TRP A 415 -11.87 16.42 -8.35
CA TRP A 415 -11.51 16.10 -6.95
C TRP A 415 -10.38 17.00 -6.44
N LEU A 416 -9.33 17.21 -7.22
CA LEU A 416 -8.23 18.11 -6.89
C LEU A 416 -8.75 19.54 -6.66
N ALA A 417 -9.64 20.03 -7.54
CA ALA A 417 -10.24 21.35 -7.43
C ALA A 417 -11.12 21.48 -6.17
N ALA A 418 -11.97 20.49 -5.89
CA ALA A 418 -12.82 20.46 -4.69
C ALA A 418 -11.99 20.41 -3.39
N ALA A 419 -10.86 19.69 -3.39
CA ALA A 419 -9.91 19.62 -2.28
C ALA A 419 -8.97 20.84 -2.17
N GLY A 420 -9.04 21.80 -3.10
CA GLY A 420 -8.17 22.99 -3.13
C GLY A 420 -6.71 22.70 -3.55
N ILE A 421 -6.43 21.51 -4.06
CA ILE A 421 -5.09 21.05 -4.47
C ILE A 421 -4.70 21.73 -5.78
N ARG A 422 -3.45 22.22 -5.87
CA ARG A 422 -2.97 23.05 -6.98
C ARG A 422 -1.94 22.27 -7.82
N PRO A 423 -2.38 21.50 -8.84
CA PRO A 423 -1.51 20.58 -9.57
C PRO A 423 -0.36 21.27 -10.31
N GLU A 424 -0.50 22.56 -10.61
CA GLU A 424 0.49 23.39 -11.31
C GLU A 424 1.63 23.91 -10.40
N LYS A 425 1.48 23.80 -9.07
CA LYS A 425 2.53 24.23 -8.14
C LYS A 425 3.64 23.18 -8.06
N PRO A 426 4.90 23.62 -7.88
CA PRO A 426 6.02 22.72 -7.69
C PRO A 426 5.92 21.98 -6.36
N ILE A 427 6.09 20.66 -6.38
CA ILE A 427 6.19 19.84 -5.17
C ILE A 427 7.65 19.70 -4.72
N ARG A 428 7.85 19.36 -3.44
CA ARG A 428 9.16 19.04 -2.86
C ARG A 428 9.42 17.55 -2.99
N LEU A 429 10.47 17.20 -3.72
CA LEU A 429 11.00 15.84 -3.78
C LEU A 429 12.18 15.68 -2.81
N VAL A 430 12.52 14.44 -2.50
CA VAL A 430 13.64 14.03 -1.63
C VAL A 430 14.93 13.91 -2.44
#